data_AF-A0A3Q9KAK3-F1
#
_entry.id   AF-A0A3Q9KAK3-F1
#
_cell.length_a   1.000
_cell.length_b   1.000
_cell.length_c   1.000
_cell.angle_alpha   90.00
_cell.angle_beta   90.00
_cell.angle_gamma   90.00
#
_symmetry.space_group_name_H-M   'P 1'
#
loop_
_entity.id
_entity.type
_entity.pdbx_description
1 polymer ?
#
loop_
_entity_poly.entity_id
_entity_poly.type
_entity_poly.pdbx_seq_one_letter_code
_entity_poly.pdbx_strand_id
1 'polypeptide(L)'
;MSLRVAWGRVPYKEARERAAQALPAGERLVQSEVALPGRKLPKPWRWNRPRVLAGQRLPGDRWEGTKRAFWSVYWRIDAILEPIPELFGGRRPKGKALKGGWGSLAGGLATALWPRVPTTDALPVLQLTDRRLHVSYVQRGRRRGELGAVEPGWSAAPEQVAWVRHRTDIDADTFEFGFTDGSWARVELPSQHAVYFTECFPRAEAGRP
;
A
#
# COMPACT_ATOMS: atom_id res chain seq x y z
N MET A 1 1.51 -7.03 16.37
CA MET A 1 2.16 -8.26 15.86
C MET A 1 2.35 -8.16 14.35
N SER A 2 3.58 -8.38 13.91
CA SER A 2 4.09 -8.32 12.54
C SER A 2 3.34 -9.29 11.60
N LEU A 3 3.08 -8.85 10.37
CA LEU A 3 2.70 -9.71 9.26
C LEU A 3 3.80 -10.77 9.10
N ARG A 4 3.60 -11.95 9.69
CA ARG A 4 4.44 -13.13 9.43
C ARG A 4 4.23 -13.51 7.97
N VAL A 5 5.15 -13.01 7.14
CA VAL A 5 5.36 -13.37 5.75
C VAL A 5 5.55 -14.87 5.69
N ALA A 6 4.62 -15.56 5.04
CA ALA A 6 4.76 -16.97 4.71
C ALA A 6 6.00 -17.17 3.82
N TRP A 7 6.79 -18.17 4.17
CA TRP A 7 8.06 -18.54 3.56
C TRP A 7 7.93 -18.75 2.05
N GLY A 8 8.61 -17.87 1.31
CA GLY A 8 8.79 -17.83 -0.14
C GLY A 8 9.27 -16.43 -0.53
N ARG A 9 10.34 -16.32 -1.33
CA ARG A 9 10.86 -15.03 -1.81
C ARG A 9 9.72 -14.32 -2.56
N VAL A 10 9.31 -13.13 -2.15
CA VAL A 10 8.23 -12.42 -2.84
C VAL A 10 8.75 -12.04 -4.24
N PRO A 11 8.09 -12.48 -5.33
CA PRO A 11 8.59 -12.24 -6.68
C PRO A 11 8.24 -10.81 -7.13
N TYR A 12 8.91 -9.81 -6.55
CA TYR A 12 8.65 -8.39 -6.82
C TYR A 12 8.81 -8.01 -8.29
N LYS A 13 9.75 -8.64 -9.01
CA LYS A 13 9.89 -8.44 -10.46
C LYS A 13 8.65 -8.88 -11.22
N GLU A 14 8.20 -10.12 -11.01
CA GLU A 14 7.01 -10.66 -11.68
C GLU A 14 5.73 -9.92 -11.29
N ALA A 15 5.62 -9.46 -10.03
CA ALA A 15 4.50 -8.65 -9.59
C ALA A 15 4.42 -7.33 -10.34
N ARG A 16 5.55 -6.66 -10.55
CA ARG A 16 5.63 -5.43 -11.37
C ARG A 16 5.27 -5.69 -12.82
N GLU A 17 5.81 -6.75 -13.42
CA GLU A 17 5.52 -7.12 -14.81
C GLU A 17 4.03 -7.41 -15.01
N ARG A 18 3.39 -8.14 -14.09
CA ARG A 18 1.94 -8.39 -14.14
C ARG A 18 1.12 -7.13 -13.94
N ALA A 19 1.51 -6.26 -13.00
CA ALA A 19 0.82 -4.98 -12.82
C ALA A 19 0.94 -4.12 -14.10
N ALA A 20 2.12 -4.09 -14.73
CA ALA A 20 2.36 -3.36 -15.98
C ALA A 20 1.45 -3.83 -17.13
N GLN A 21 1.19 -5.14 -17.22
CA GLN A 21 0.27 -5.71 -18.22
C GLN A 21 -1.20 -5.32 -17.97
N ALA A 22 -1.56 -4.93 -16.75
CA ALA A 22 -2.91 -4.57 -16.36
C ALA A 22 -3.19 -3.05 -16.42
N LEU A 23 -2.30 -2.27 -17.03
CA LEU A 23 -2.49 -0.83 -17.17
C LEU A 23 -3.74 -0.50 -18.01
N PRO A 24 -4.43 0.61 -17.71
CA PRO A 24 -5.51 1.11 -18.56
C PRO A 24 -5.03 1.36 -20.00
N ALA A 25 -5.91 1.12 -20.98
CA ALA A 25 -5.59 1.33 -22.38
C ALA A 25 -5.22 2.80 -22.66
N GLY A 26 -4.13 3.01 -23.39
CA GLY A 26 -3.65 4.35 -23.77
C GLY A 26 -2.79 5.06 -22.72
N GLU A 27 -2.40 4.37 -21.64
CA GLU A 27 -1.37 4.85 -20.71
C GLU A 27 -0.04 4.13 -20.95
N ARG A 28 1.07 4.87 -20.86
CA ARG A 28 2.42 4.33 -20.98
C ARG A 28 3.06 4.25 -19.60
N LEU A 29 3.56 3.07 -19.23
CA LEU A 29 4.32 2.91 -17.99
C LEU A 29 5.61 3.72 -18.03
N VAL A 30 5.84 4.52 -17.00
CA VAL A 30 7.11 5.21 -16.73
C VAL A 30 7.92 4.39 -15.75
N GLN A 31 7.32 4.03 -14.61
CA GLN A 31 8.00 3.26 -13.56
C GLN A 31 6.99 2.49 -12.71
N SER A 32 7.38 1.34 -12.15
CA SER A 32 6.55 0.59 -11.20
C SER A 32 7.35 -0.02 -10.08
N GLU A 33 6.79 -0.01 -8.87
CA GLU A 33 7.41 -0.63 -7.70
C GLU A 33 6.37 -1.24 -6.75
N VAL A 34 6.75 -2.32 -6.08
CA VAL A 34 5.92 -2.88 -5.00
C VAL A 34 5.88 -1.87 -3.86
N ALA A 35 4.69 -1.59 -3.36
CA ALA A 35 4.48 -0.60 -2.31
C ALA A 35 3.85 -1.22 -1.07
N LEU A 36 4.51 -1.01 0.06
CA LEU A 36 4.04 -1.44 1.36
C LEU A 36 3.71 -0.24 2.25
N PRO A 37 2.83 -0.39 3.24
CA PRO A 37 2.59 0.63 4.25
C PRO A 37 3.91 1.03 4.93
N GLY A 38 4.28 2.31 4.86
CA GLY A 38 5.50 2.79 5.47
C GLY A 38 5.54 2.59 6.99
N ARG A 39 6.74 2.55 7.57
CA ARG A 39 6.92 2.39 9.02
C ARG A 39 6.15 3.44 9.83
N LYS A 40 5.34 2.96 10.78
CA LYS A 40 4.40 3.76 11.63
C LYS A 40 3.24 4.41 10.87
N LEU A 41 2.99 4.05 9.61
CA LEU A 41 1.79 4.48 8.90
C LEU A 41 0.54 3.96 9.63
N PRO A 42 -0.41 4.83 10.02
CA PRO A 42 -1.61 4.38 10.69
C PRO A 42 -2.38 3.42 9.78
N LYS A 43 -3.03 2.44 10.40
CA LYS A 43 -3.87 1.48 9.70
C LYS A 43 -5.30 2.02 9.67
N PRO A 44 -5.90 2.32 8.51
CA PRO A 44 -7.26 2.85 8.43
C PRO A 44 -8.26 1.86 9.01
N TRP A 45 -9.42 2.36 9.42
CA TRP A 45 -10.49 1.51 9.91
C TRP A 45 -10.96 0.52 8.83
N ARG A 46 -11.46 -0.66 9.23
CA ARG A 46 -11.77 -1.78 8.33
C ARG A 46 -12.74 -1.39 7.19
N TRP A 47 -13.69 -0.50 7.42
CA TRP A 47 -14.68 -0.10 6.40
C TRP A 47 -14.08 0.83 5.33
N ASN A 48 -13.03 1.59 5.68
CA ASN A 48 -12.42 2.56 4.77
C ASN A 48 -11.43 1.90 3.81
N ARG A 49 -11.02 0.66 4.09
CA ARG A 49 -10.05 -0.07 3.26
C ARG A 49 -10.71 -0.62 2.00
N PRO A 50 -10.05 -0.52 0.83
CA PRO A 50 -10.57 -1.08 -0.40
C PRO A 50 -10.67 -2.59 -0.27
N ARG A 51 -11.82 -3.15 -0.65
CA ARG A 51 -12.02 -4.58 -0.73
C ARG A 51 -11.67 -5.01 -2.15
N VAL A 52 -10.61 -5.79 -2.28
CA VAL A 52 -10.01 -6.14 -3.57
C VAL A 52 -9.89 -7.65 -3.74
N LEU A 53 -9.82 -8.08 -4.98
CA LEU A 53 -9.70 -9.48 -5.40
C LEU A 53 -10.83 -10.34 -4.80
N ALA A 54 -12.03 -9.76 -4.72
CA ALA A 54 -13.17 -10.43 -4.13
C ALA A 54 -13.60 -11.63 -5.00
N GLY A 55 -13.61 -12.82 -4.40
CA GLY A 55 -13.96 -14.06 -5.11
C GLY A 55 -12.79 -14.71 -5.84
N GLN A 56 -11.65 -14.02 -5.98
CA GLN A 56 -10.44 -14.60 -6.56
C GLN A 56 -9.79 -15.60 -5.59
N ARG A 57 -9.34 -16.73 -6.13
CA ARG A 57 -8.70 -17.81 -5.38
C ARG A 57 -7.58 -18.42 -6.21
N LEU A 58 -6.45 -18.70 -5.60
CA LEU A 58 -5.37 -19.48 -6.21
C LEU A 58 -5.37 -20.93 -5.70
N PRO A 59 -4.77 -21.87 -6.44
CA PRO A 59 -4.51 -23.22 -5.95
C PRO A 59 -3.78 -23.16 -4.60
N GLY A 60 -4.32 -23.83 -3.58
CA GLY A 60 -3.80 -23.78 -2.21
C GLY A 60 -4.57 -22.86 -1.25
N ASP A 61 -5.43 -21.96 -1.75
CA ASP A 61 -6.29 -21.10 -0.89
C ASP A 61 -7.48 -21.87 -0.28
N ARG A 62 -7.85 -23.03 -0.83
CA ARG A 62 -9.02 -23.86 -0.41
C ARG A 62 -8.92 -24.39 1.03
N TRP A 63 -7.73 -24.78 1.50
CA TRP A 63 -7.57 -25.43 2.81
C TRP A 63 -7.60 -24.44 3.99
N GLU A 64 -7.48 -23.14 3.72
CA GLU A 64 -7.43 -22.10 4.77
C GLU A 64 -8.76 -21.38 4.99
N GLY A 65 -9.72 -21.45 4.06
CA GLY A 65 -11.09 -20.96 4.28
C GLY A 65 -11.74 -21.59 5.53
N THR A 66 -11.48 -22.88 5.75
CA THR A 66 -11.97 -23.64 6.91
C THR A 66 -11.28 -23.22 8.22
N LYS A 67 -9.98 -22.89 8.19
CA LYS A 67 -9.27 -22.33 9.35
C LYS A 67 -9.71 -20.89 9.66
N ARG A 68 -10.12 -20.13 8.65
CA ARG A 68 -10.60 -18.74 8.79
C ARG A 68 -11.93 -18.64 9.50
N ALA A 69 -12.82 -19.62 9.33
CA ALA A 69 -14.05 -19.73 10.13
C ALA A 69 -13.71 -19.87 11.63
N PHE A 70 -12.76 -20.74 11.94
CA PHE A 70 -12.28 -20.98 13.31
C PHE A 70 -11.61 -19.75 13.95
N TRP A 71 -10.76 -19.03 13.21
CA TRP A 71 -10.14 -17.79 13.70
C TRP A 71 -11.09 -16.59 13.73
N SER A 72 -12.17 -16.57 12.95
CA SER A 72 -13.15 -15.47 12.99
C SER A 72 -13.91 -15.38 14.31
N VAL A 73 -14.08 -16.52 15.00
CA VAL A 73 -14.61 -16.60 16.36
C VAL A 73 -13.60 -16.01 17.36
N TYR A 74 -12.31 -16.32 17.18
CA TYR A 74 -11.22 -15.78 18.00
C TYR A 74 -11.07 -14.25 17.84
N TRP A 75 -11.12 -13.71 16.63
CA TRP A 75 -11.05 -12.26 16.38
C TRP A 75 -12.29 -11.48 16.85
N ARG A 76 -13.46 -12.14 16.97
CA ARG A 76 -14.64 -11.53 17.60
C ARG A 76 -14.46 -11.37 19.11
N ILE A 77 -13.67 -12.23 19.74
CA ILE A 77 -13.36 -12.16 21.18
C ILE A 77 -12.29 -11.09 21.46
N ASP A 78 -11.25 -10.99 20.61
CA ASP A 78 -10.22 -9.95 20.72
C ASP A 78 -10.78 -8.53 20.53
N ALA A 79 -11.75 -8.35 19.62
CA ALA A 79 -12.41 -7.05 19.40
C ALA A 79 -13.31 -6.60 20.56
N ILE A 80 -13.65 -7.50 21.49
CA ILE A 80 -14.40 -7.19 22.73
C ILE A 80 -13.43 -6.86 23.88
N LEU A 81 -12.15 -7.25 23.78
CA LEU A 81 -11.16 -7.19 24.86
C LEU A 81 -10.08 -6.09 24.70
N GLU A 82 -10.00 -5.36 23.59
CA GLU A 82 -9.11 -4.20 23.50
C GLU A 82 -9.68 -2.99 24.28
N PRO A 83 -9.00 -2.48 25.33
CA PRO A 83 -9.45 -1.32 26.07
C PRO A 83 -9.18 -0.02 25.28
N ILE A 84 -10.16 0.86 25.31
CA ILE A 84 -10.23 2.19 24.69
C ILE A 84 -9.05 3.09 25.15
N PRO A 85 -8.20 3.61 24.24
CA PRO A 85 -7.22 4.65 24.58
C PRO A 85 -7.64 6.08 24.17
N GLU A 86 -8.87 6.31 23.70
CA GLU A 86 -9.30 7.64 23.24
C GLU A 86 -9.88 8.57 24.32
N LEU A 87 -9.77 8.23 25.61
CA LEU A 87 -10.31 9.05 26.71
C LEU A 87 -9.32 10.05 27.34
N PHE A 88 -8.06 10.12 26.90
CA PHE A 88 -7.10 11.06 27.47
C PHE A 88 -6.32 11.83 26.40
N GLY A 89 -6.60 13.14 26.32
CA GLY A 89 -5.77 14.11 25.62
C GLY A 89 -4.34 14.09 26.17
N GLY A 90 -3.42 13.50 25.40
CA GLY A 90 -2.01 13.36 25.76
C GLY A 90 -1.09 13.85 24.63
N ARG A 91 0.00 14.52 25.00
CA ARG A 91 0.98 15.20 24.13
C ARG A 91 1.39 14.40 22.87
N ARG A 92 1.39 15.10 21.73
CA ARG A 92 1.69 14.60 20.37
C ARG A 92 3.14 14.06 20.23
N PRO A 93 3.35 12.81 19.79
CA PRO A 93 4.70 12.31 19.51
C PRO A 93 5.24 12.83 18.16
N LYS A 94 6.52 13.25 18.14
CA LYS A 94 7.26 13.63 16.92
C LYS A 94 7.39 12.43 15.96
N GLY A 95 7.21 12.66 14.65
CA GLY A 95 7.47 11.65 13.59
C GLY A 95 6.23 10.95 13.02
N LYS A 96 5.16 11.71 12.71
CA LYS A 96 3.99 11.18 11.98
C LYS A 96 4.43 10.51 10.68
N ALA A 97 3.74 9.45 10.25
CA ALA A 97 3.96 8.79 8.95
C ALA A 97 2.86 9.13 7.93
N LEU A 98 1.87 9.91 8.36
CA LEU A 98 0.78 10.46 7.55
C LEU A 98 0.49 11.88 8.06
N LYS A 99 0.41 12.83 7.13
CA LYS A 99 -0.13 14.19 7.35
C LYS A 99 -1.34 14.35 6.45
N GLY A 100 -2.44 14.86 7.00
CA GLY A 100 -3.74 14.91 6.33
C GLY A 100 -4.73 13.93 6.95
N GLY A 101 -6.00 14.04 6.56
CA GLY A 101 -7.07 13.10 6.95
C GLY A 101 -7.21 11.96 5.96
N TRP A 102 -8.04 10.95 6.28
CA TRP A 102 -8.30 9.81 5.38
C TRP A 102 -8.93 10.20 4.03
N GLY A 103 -9.60 11.36 3.94
CA GLY A 103 -10.14 11.91 2.70
C GLY A 103 -9.17 12.75 1.87
N SER A 104 -7.92 12.96 2.34
CA SER A 104 -6.87 13.64 1.56
C SER A 104 -6.26 12.71 0.52
N LEU A 105 -5.48 13.23 -0.43
CA LEU A 105 -4.77 12.43 -1.43
C LEU A 105 -3.81 11.43 -0.77
N ALA A 106 -3.05 11.88 0.23
CA ALA A 106 -2.20 10.99 1.03
C ALA A 106 -3.02 9.97 1.84
N GLY A 107 -4.19 10.36 2.33
CA GLY A 107 -5.12 9.46 3.01
C GLY A 107 -5.63 8.36 2.08
N GLY A 108 -5.93 8.70 0.83
CA GLY A 108 -6.30 7.79 -0.24
C GLY A 108 -5.18 6.79 -0.55
N LEU A 109 -3.96 7.28 -0.79
CA LEU A 109 -2.78 6.43 -1.00
C LEU A 109 -2.54 5.51 0.21
N ALA A 110 -2.50 6.07 1.42
CA ALA A 110 -2.28 5.29 2.65
C ALA A 110 -3.35 4.20 2.82
N THR A 111 -4.59 4.51 2.47
CA THR A 111 -5.70 3.56 2.51
C THR A 111 -5.56 2.47 1.46
N ALA A 112 -5.10 2.82 0.26
CA ALA A 112 -4.85 1.90 -0.84
C ALA A 112 -3.77 0.86 -0.49
N LEU A 113 -2.78 1.21 0.34
CA LEU A 113 -1.73 0.29 0.81
C LEU A 113 -2.21 -0.74 1.84
N TRP A 114 -3.43 -0.60 2.36
CA TRP A 114 -4.04 -1.53 3.31
C TRP A 114 -5.25 -2.26 2.71
N PRO A 115 -5.10 -3.06 1.64
CA PRO A 115 -6.23 -3.74 1.02
C PRO A 115 -6.87 -4.78 1.95
N ARG A 116 -8.18 -4.99 1.76
CA ARG A 116 -8.93 -6.09 2.38
C ARG A 116 -9.11 -7.21 1.38
N VAL A 117 -8.41 -8.32 1.64
CA VAL A 117 -8.40 -9.50 0.79
C VAL A 117 -9.04 -10.70 1.53
N PRO A 118 -10.31 -11.05 1.22
CA PRO A 118 -11.06 -12.03 2.02
C PRO A 118 -10.67 -13.49 1.81
N THR A 119 -10.06 -13.82 0.67
CA THR A 119 -9.82 -15.22 0.24
C THR A 119 -8.34 -15.51 0.01
N THR A 120 -7.58 -14.52 -0.45
CA THR A 120 -6.19 -14.66 -0.88
C THR A 120 -5.30 -13.61 -0.19
N ASP A 121 -4.13 -13.30 -0.73
CA ASP A 121 -3.29 -12.15 -0.34
C ASP A 121 -3.12 -11.20 -1.52
N ALA A 122 -2.72 -9.95 -1.27
CA ALA A 122 -2.50 -8.95 -2.32
C ALA A 122 -1.22 -8.17 -2.08
N LEU A 123 -0.47 -7.95 -3.16
CA LEU A 123 0.66 -7.03 -3.20
C LEU A 123 0.20 -5.74 -3.89
N PRO A 124 0.15 -4.61 -3.18
CA PRO A 124 0.01 -3.31 -3.83
C PRO A 124 1.25 -3.02 -4.67
N VAL A 125 1.04 -2.59 -5.91
CA VAL A 125 2.08 -2.14 -6.84
C VAL A 125 1.75 -0.70 -7.22
N LEU A 126 2.66 0.20 -6.90
CA LEU A 126 2.61 1.59 -7.32
C LEU A 126 3.10 1.68 -8.77
N GLN A 127 2.34 2.33 -9.64
CA GLN A 127 2.65 2.45 -11.06
C GLN A 127 2.53 3.92 -11.46
N LEU A 128 3.65 4.52 -11.85
CA LEU A 128 3.66 5.82 -12.49
C LEU A 128 3.54 5.63 -14.00
N THR A 129 2.55 6.26 -14.60
CA THR A 129 2.37 6.37 -16.05
C THR A 129 2.59 7.80 -16.51
N ASP A 130 2.54 8.02 -17.81
CA ASP A 130 2.50 9.34 -18.42
C ASP A 130 1.27 10.17 -18.03
N ARG A 131 0.23 9.55 -17.44
CA ARG A 131 -1.05 10.20 -17.11
C ARG A 131 -1.48 10.12 -15.67
N ARG A 132 -0.99 9.16 -14.88
CA ARG A 132 -1.48 8.84 -13.53
C ARG A 132 -0.42 8.16 -12.66
N LEU A 133 -0.57 8.35 -11.36
CA LEU A 133 0.00 7.48 -10.34
C LEU A 133 -1.09 6.52 -9.87
N HIS A 134 -0.91 5.21 -10.09
CA HIS A 134 -1.85 4.16 -9.72
C HIS A 134 -1.32 3.30 -8.59
N VAL A 135 -2.25 2.69 -7.84
CA VAL A 135 -2.01 1.52 -7.00
C VAL A 135 -2.86 0.38 -7.57
N SER A 136 -2.19 -0.66 -8.05
CA SER A 136 -2.83 -1.90 -8.52
C SER A 136 -2.56 -3.04 -7.54
N TYR A 137 -3.47 -4.00 -7.45
CA TYR A 137 -3.39 -5.12 -6.53
C TYR A 137 -3.09 -6.40 -7.28
N VAL A 138 -1.88 -6.94 -7.10
CA VAL A 138 -1.52 -8.24 -7.65
C VAL A 138 -1.85 -9.32 -6.63
N GLN A 139 -2.70 -10.26 -7.03
CA GLN A 139 -3.04 -11.41 -6.22
C GLN A 139 -1.79 -12.24 -5.93
N ARG A 140 -1.64 -12.66 -4.66
CA ARG A 140 -0.54 -13.52 -4.21
C ARG A 140 -1.09 -14.73 -3.45
N GLY A 141 -0.66 -15.91 -3.88
CA GLY A 141 -0.92 -17.17 -3.19
C GLY A 141 -0.17 -17.19 -1.85
N ARG A 142 -0.89 -17.48 -0.76
CA ARG A 142 -0.37 -17.35 0.61
C ARG A 142 0.80 -18.28 0.93
N ARG A 143 0.95 -19.39 0.22
CA ARG A 143 1.94 -20.44 0.53
C ARG A 143 3.12 -20.52 -0.42
N ARG A 144 2.89 -20.32 -1.71
CA ARG A 144 3.88 -20.58 -2.77
C ARG A 144 4.36 -19.32 -3.48
N GLY A 145 3.84 -18.15 -3.09
CA GLY A 145 4.17 -16.88 -3.75
C GLY A 145 3.63 -16.76 -5.18
N GLU A 146 2.82 -17.72 -5.63
CA GLU A 146 2.18 -17.72 -6.95
C GLU A 146 1.42 -16.41 -7.17
N LEU A 147 1.61 -15.79 -8.32
CA LEU A 147 0.92 -14.56 -8.68
C LEU A 147 -0.34 -14.89 -9.50
N GLY A 148 -1.42 -14.17 -9.23
CA GLY A 148 -2.73 -14.39 -9.83
C GLY A 148 -3.25 -13.17 -10.59
N ALA A 149 -4.55 -12.92 -10.44
CA ALA A 149 -5.23 -11.79 -11.04
C ALA A 149 -4.65 -10.45 -10.58
N VAL A 150 -4.85 -9.41 -11.39
CA VAL A 150 -4.53 -8.03 -11.05
C VAL A 150 -5.81 -7.22 -11.03
N GLU A 151 -5.99 -6.39 -10.01
CA GLU A 151 -7.13 -5.49 -9.87
C GLU A 151 -6.64 -4.04 -9.77
N PRO A 152 -7.04 -3.14 -10.69
CA PRO A 152 -6.77 -1.71 -10.56
C PRO A 152 -7.42 -1.14 -9.30
N GLY A 153 -6.74 -0.20 -8.66
CA GLY A 153 -7.16 0.38 -7.39
C GLY A 153 -7.24 1.89 -7.42
N TRP A 154 -6.60 2.51 -6.42
CA TRP A 154 -6.56 3.96 -6.28
C TRP A 154 -5.69 4.58 -7.37
N SER A 155 -6.05 5.79 -7.83
CA SER A 155 -5.20 6.59 -8.72
C SER A 155 -5.30 8.07 -8.41
N ALA A 156 -4.24 8.80 -8.75
CA ALA A 156 -4.17 10.26 -8.75
C ALA A 156 -3.48 10.76 -10.02
N ALA A 157 -3.70 12.01 -10.40
CA ALA A 157 -2.95 12.62 -11.49
C ALA A 157 -1.48 12.85 -11.05
N PRO A 158 -0.47 12.73 -11.94
CA PRO A 158 0.92 12.90 -11.58
C PRO A 158 1.20 14.30 -11.03
N GLU A 159 0.49 15.32 -11.54
CA GLU A 159 0.61 16.71 -11.11
C GLU A 159 0.07 16.94 -9.69
N GLN A 160 -0.73 16.00 -9.17
CA GLN A 160 -1.19 16.03 -7.77
C GLN A 160 -0.09 15.56 -6.81
N VAL A 161 0.96 14.90 -7.29
CA VAL A 161 2.14 14.53 -6.51
C VAL A 161 3.12 15.71 -6.54
N ALA A 162 3.14 16.48 -5.45
CA ALA A 162 3.94 17.68 -5.34
C ALA A 162 5.43 17.38 -5.14
N TRP A 163 5.76 16.27 -4.45
CA TRP A 163 7.14 15.84 -4.24
C TRP A 163 7.19 14.37 -3.80
N VAL A 164 8.32 13.72 -4.09
CA VAL A 164 8.66 12.40 -3.52
C VAL A 164 10.02 12.52 -2.86
N ARG A 165 10.13 12.09 -1.61
CA ARG A 165 11.35 12.16 -0.81
C ARG A 165 11.79 10.80 -0.34
N HIS A 166 13.02 10.41 -0.64
CA HIS A 166 13.68 9.26 -0.05
C HIS A 166 14.14 9.60 1.37
N ARG A 167 13.71 8.82 2.38
CA ARG A 167 13.99 9.04 3.80
C ARG A 167 15.00 8.02 4.30
N THR A 168 16.20 8.06 3.73
CA THR A 168 17.35 7.24 4.17
C THR A 168 17.73 7.49 5.63
N ASP A 169 17.34 8.64 6.18
CA ASP A 169 17.46 8.98 7.60
C ASP A 169 16.55 8.14 8.52
N ILE A 170 15.53 7.47 7.97
CA ILE A 170 14.62 6.56 8.69
C ILE A 170 14.96 5.11 8.39
N ASP A 171 15.00 4.75 7.10
CA ASP A 171 15.27 3.40 6.59
C ASP A 171 15.57 3.46 5.09
N ALA A 172 16.34 2.50 4.56
CA ALA A 172 16.77 2.46 3.16
C ALA A 172 15.59 2.35 2.18
N ASP A 173 14.48 1.75 2.58
CA ASP A 173 13.33 1.50 1.71
C ASP A 173 12.19 2.51 1.92
N THR A 174 12.40 3.55 2.75
CA THR A 174 11.34 4.50 3.11
C THR A 174 11.25 5.70 2.18
N PHE A 175 10.07 5.93 1.61
CA PHE A 175 9.75 7.09 0.79
C PHE A 175 8.56 7.85 1.39
N GLU A 176 8.51 9.16 1.16
CA GLU A 176 7.37 10.00 1.47
C GLU A 176 6.84 10.61 0.18
N PHE A 177 5.54 10.43 -0.06
CA PHE A 177 4.82 11.02 -1.18
C PHE A 177 3.99 12.18 -0.66
N GLY A 178 4.33 13.40 -1.10
CA GLY A 178 3.61 14.62 -0.80
C GLY A 178 2.71 15.03 -1.95
N PHE A 179 1.55 15.58 -1.60
CA PHE A 179 0.51 15.95 -2.54
C PHE A 179 0.20 17.44 -2.50
N THR A 180 -0.46 17.93 -3.55
CA THR A 180 -0.82 19.34 -3.73
C THR A 180 -1.83 19.87 -2.70
N ASP A 181 -2.59 18.99 -2.04
CA ASP A 181 -3.46 19.33 -0.90
C ASP A 181 -2.69 19.51 0.43
N GLY A 182 -1.35 19.48 0.38
CA GLY A 182 -0.46 19.62 1.54
C GLY A 182 -0.41 18.38 2.45
N SER A 183 -1.09 17.31 2.06
CA SER A 183 -1.04 16.00 2.71
C SER A 183 0.18 15.20 2.23
N TRP A 184 0.64 14.25 3.05
CA TRP A 184 1.71 13.33 2.64
C TRP A 184 1.61 12.00 3.39
N ALA A 185 2.04 10.91 2.74
CA ALA A 185 2.07 9.57 3.33
C ALA A 185 3.44 8.91 3.15
N ARG A 186 3.82 8.10 4.13
CA ARG A 186 5.01 7.25 4.07
C ARG A 186 4.70 5.92 3.40
N VAL A 187 5.55 5.53 2.46
CA VAL A 187 5.46 4.30 1.68
C VAL A 187 6.81 3.59 1.79
N GLU A 188 6.78 2.27 1.92
CA GLU A 188 7.98 1.45 1.86
C GLU A 188 8.06 0.80 0.46
N LEU A 189 9.18 1.01 -0.21
CA LEU A 189 9.48 0.48 -1.55
C LEU A 189 10.72 -0.41 -1.46
N PRO A 190 10.57 -1.74 -1.27
CA PRO A 190 11.66 -2.66 -0.90
C PRO A 190 12.59 -3.05 -2.06
N SER A 191 12.66 -2.20 -3.09
CA SER A 191 13.44 -2.43 -4.32
C SER A 191 14.57 -1.42 -4.37
N GLN A 192 15.78 -1.87 -4.71
CA GLN A 192 16.92 -0.97 -4.94
C GLN A 192 16.64 0.02 -6.09
N HIS A 193 15.76 -0.34 -7.04
CA HIS A 193 15.38 0.52 -8.15
C HIS A 193 14.32 1.58 -7.74
N ALA A 194 13.80 1.52 -6.51
CA ALA A 194 12.85 2.52 -6.02
C ALA A 194 13.47 3.91 -5.89
N VAL A 195 14.80 4.04 -5.82
CA VAL A 195 15.46 5.35 -5.82
C VAL A 195 15.09 6.15 -7.08
N TYR A 196 14.97 5.48 -8.24
CA TYR A 196 14.59 6.11 -9.50
C TYR A 196 13.15 6.64 -9.51
N PHE A 197 12.26 6.20 -8.60
CA PHE A 197 10.93 6.80 -8.47
C PHE A 197 11.00 8.30 -8.17
N THR A 198 12.01 8.75 -7.41
CA THR A 198 12.19 10.18 -7.10
C THR A 198 12.61 11.01 -8.31
N GLU A 199 13.23 10.38 -9.31
CA GLU A 199 13.68 11.04 -10.55
C GLU A 199 12.56 11.20 -11.57
N CYS A 200 11.48 10.40 -11.46
CA CYS A 200 10.36 10.43 -12.39
C CYS A 200 9.33 11.54 -12.12
N PHE A 201 9.38 12.19 -10.95
CA PHE A 201 8.50 13.32 -10.65
C PHE A 201 9.25 14.64 -10.85
N PRO A 202 8.59 15.68 -11.38
CA PRO A 202 9.19 16.99 -11.47
C PRO A 202 9.68 17.40 -10.08
N ARG A 203 10.97 17.74 -9.96
CA ARG A 203 11.49 18.30 -8.73
C ARG A 203 10.73 19.59 -8.48
N ALA A 204 9.99 19.66 -7.37
CA ALA A 204 9.51 20.94 -6.88
C ALA A 204 10.73 21.85 -6.79
N GLU A 205 10.73 22.96 -7.56
CA GLU A 205 11.76 23.97 -7.44
C GLU A 205 11.87 24.34 -5.95
N ALA A 206 13.08 24.25 -5.41
CA ALA A 206 13.36 24.65 -4.04
C ALA A 206 13.11 26.16 -3.93
N GLY A 207 11.87 26.55 -3.67
CA GLY A 207 11.49 27.95 -3.69
C GLY A 207 10.00 28.18 -3.47
N ARG A 208 9.56 28.12 -2.20
CA ARG A 208 8.78 29.18 -1.53
C ARG A 208 8.37 28.77 -0.10
N PRO A 209 8.21 29.75 0.80
CA PRO A 209 8.76 29.80 2.15
C PRO A 209 8.13 28.86 3.19
#